data_AF-A0A1B8PZN4-F1
#
_entry.id   AF-A0A1B8PZN4-F1
#
_cell.length_a   1.000
_cell.length_b   1.000
_cell.length_c   1.000
_cell.angle_alpha   90.00
_cell.angle_beta   90.00
_cell.angle_gamma   90.00
#
_symmetry.space_group_name_H-M   'P 1'
#
loop_
_entity.id
_entity.type
_entity.pdbx_description
1 polymer ?
#
loop_
_entity_poly.entity_id
_entity_poly.type
_entity_poly.pdbx_seq_one_letter_code
_entity_poly.pdbx_strand_id
1 'polypeptide(L)'
;MRHLIWLGGWQSYRTDEQETRLHEFLTTHQNPVVIEIGAGTAIPTVRRFGDGFAPRLIRINLREPTTPQGGIELGMTGMNGLDEIWRALCE
;
A
#
# COMPACT_ATOMS: atom_id res chain seq x y z
N MET A 1 -17.02 -35.63 -13.60
CA MET A 1 -17.26 -36.14 -12.22
C MET A 1 -15.92 -36.06 -11.50
N ARG A 2 -15.66 -35.17 -10.55
CA ARG A 2 -16.40 -34.90 -9.31
C ARG A 2 -16.28 -33.41 -8.96
N HIS A 3 -17.41 -32.72 -8.87
CA HIS A 3 -17.51 -31.42 -8.21
C HIS A 3 -18.73 -31.50 -7.29
N LEU A 4 -18.47 -31.40 -5.99
CA LEU A 4 -19.34 -30.99 -4.88
C LEU A 4 -18.32 -30.82 -3.72
N ILE A 5 -18.23 -29.72 -2.98
CA ILE A 5 -19.28 -29.00 -2.26
C ILE A 5 -18.86 -27.55 -1.96
N TRP A 6 -19.88 -26.76 -1.67
CA TRP A 6 -20.03 -25.30 -1.68
C TRP A 6 -19.91 -24.71 -0.26
N LEU A 7 -19.12 -23.64 -0.06
CA LEU A 7 -19.32 -22.59 0.96
C LEU A 7 -18.61 -21.30 0.50
N GLY A 8 -19.36 -20.28 0.07
CA GLY A 8 -18.89 -18.87 0.00
C GLY A 8 -17.76 -18.57 -1.00
N GLY A 9 -18.08 -18.58 -2.29
CA GLY A 9 -17.12 -18.32 -3.37
C GLY A 9 -16.33 -17.01 -3.18
N TRP A 10 -15.13 -17.15 -2.62
CA TRP A 10 -14.09 -16.14 -2.74
C TRP A 10 -13.87 -15.92 -4.23
N GLN A 11 -14.20 -14.72 -4.72
CA GLN A 11 -13.99 -14.34 -6.10
C GLN A 11 -12.50 -14.04 -6.30
N SER A 12 -11.66 -15.07 -6.21
CA SER A 12 -10.18 -14.96 -6.25
C SER A 12 -9.72 -14.20 -7.48
N TYR A 13 -10.46 -14.35 -8.58
CA TYR A 13 -10.14 -13.78 -9.86
C TYR A 13 -9.78 -12.28 -9.80
N ARG A 14 -10.52 -11.46 -9.03
CA ARG A 14 -10.22 -10.02 -8.94
C ARG A 14 -8.94 -9.74 -8.13
N THR A 15 -8.73 -10.48 -7.05
CA THR A 15 -7.52 -10.36 -6.22
C THR A 15 -6.30 -10.85 -6.99
N ASP A 16 -6.41 -12.01 -7.64
CA ASP A 16 -5.35 -12.62 -8.45
C ASP A 16 -4.94 -11.72 -9.63
N GLU A 17 -5.91 -11.09 -10.32
CA GLU A 17 -5.63 -10.10 -11.37
C GLU A 17 -4.92 -8.86 -10.82
N GLN A 18 -5.32 -8.37 -9.64
CA GLN A 18 -4.68 -7.21 -9.01
C GLN A 18 -3.24 -7.52 -8.59
N GLU A 19 -3.00 -8.70 -8.01
CA GLU A 19 -1.66 -9.15 -7.64
C GLU A 19 -0.78 -9.31 -8.89
N THR A 20 -1.31 -9.88 -9.97
CA THR A 20 -0.59 -10.02 -11.24
C THR A 20 -0.17 -8.66 -11.80
N ARG A 21 -1.10 -7.69 -11.88
CA ARG A 21 -0.81 -6.34 -12.38
C ARG A 21 0.18 -5.60 -11.49
N LEU A 22 0.08 -5.77 -10.17
CA LEU A 22 1.04 -5.19 -9.23
C LEU A 22 2.44 -5.78 -9.45
N HIS A 23 2.55 -7.10 -9.59
CA HIS A 23 3.82 -7.77 -9.84
C HIS A 23 4.46 -7.33 -11.17
N GLU A 24 3.66 -7.23 -12.23
CA GLU A 24 4.11 -6.69 -13.52
C GLU A 24 4.59 -5.24 -13.39
N PHE A 25 3.85 -4.37 -12.69
CA PHE A 25 4.26 -2.99 -12.47
C PHE A 25 5.61 -2.90 -11.73
N LEU A 26 5.76 -3.67 -10.65
CA LEU A 26 6.97 -3.68 -9.82
C LEU A 26 8.20 -4.27 -10.53
N THR A 27 8.01 -5.19 -11.47
CA THR A 27 9.11 -5.79 -12.25
C THR A 27 9.52 -4.93 -13.44
N THR A 28 8.61 -4.11 -13.98
CA THR A 28 8.86 -3.26 -15.16
C THR A 28 9.37 -1.87 -14.80
N HIS A 29 9.01 -1.35 -13.62
CA HIS A 29 9.40 0.00 -13.21
C HIS A 29 10.55 -0.07 -12.22
N GLN A 30 11.64 0.60 -12.59
CA GLN A 30 12.68 0.86 -11.62
C GLN A 30 12.15 1.85 -10.62
N ASN A 31 12.54 1.61 -9.38
CA ASN A 31 12.42 2.61 -8.36
C ASN A 31 10.96 3.06 -8.06
N PRO A 32 10.07 2.19 -7.56
CA PRO A 32 8.74 2.61 -7.12
C PRO A 32 8.78 3.35 -5.77
N VAL A 33 7.81 4.26 -5.56
CA VAL A 33 7.51 4.89 -4.26
C VAL A 33 6.16 4.40 -3.80
N VAL A 34 6.07 3.94 -2.55
CA VAL A 34 4.79 3.52 -1.94
C VAL A 34 4.24 4.66 -1.09
N ILE A 35 2.97 5.01 -1.30
CA ILE A 35 2.23 5.94 -0.46
C ILE A 35 1.14 5.14 0.27
N GLU A 36 1.34 4.94 1.57
CA GLU A 36 0.40 4.21 2.44
C GLU A 36 -0.51 5.20 3.17
N ILE A 37 -1.83 5.06 3.03
CA ILE A 37 -2.80 6.00 3.62
C ILE A 37 -3.72 5.26 4.59
N GLY A 38 -3.73 5.68 5.85
CA GLY A 38 -4.71 5.24 6.85
C GLY A 38 -4.58 3.79 7.33
N ALA A 39 -3.61 3.02 6.85
CA ALA A 39 -3.35 1.68 7.37
C ALA A 39 -2.68 1.79 8.75
N GLY A 40 -3.42 1.50 9.81
CA GLY A 40 -2.88 1.34 11.17
C GLY A 40 -2.26 -0.04 11.37
N THR A 41 -1.73 -0.29 12.56
CA THR A 41 -1.23 -1.61 12.98
C THR A 41 -2.28 -2.72 12.91
N ALA A 42 -3.57 -2.36 12.95
CA ALA A 42 -4.69 -3.28 12.76
C ALA A 42 -4.80 -3.87 11.33
N ILE A 43 -4.03 -3.36 10.36
CA ILE A 43 -3.96 -3.89 8.98
C ILE A 43 -2.51 -4.34 8.67
N PRO A 44 -2.04 -5.47 9.21
CA PRO A 44 -0.62 -5.86 9.14
C PRO A 44 -0.13 -6.17 7.73
N THR A 45 -1.01 -6.60 6.84
CA THR A 45 -0.66 -6.96 5.46
C THR A 45 -0.19 -5.74 4.66
N VAL A 46 -0.90 -4.62 4.76
CA VAL A 46 -0.52 -3.36 4.12
C VAL A 46 0.79 -2.84 4.69
N ARG A 47 0.94 -2.89 6.04
CA ARG A 47 2.18 -2.49 6.72
C ARG A 47 3.40 -3.26 6.23
N ARG A 48 3.31 -4.61 6.22
CA ARG A 48 4.41 -5.47 5.76
C ARG A 48 4.76 -5.24 4.30
N PHE A 49 3.76 -5.03 3.45
CA PHE A 49 3.97 -4.71 2.06
C PHE A 49 4.75 -3.38 1.93
N GLY A 50 4.25 -2.31 2.54
CA GLY A 50 4.87 -0.98 2.46
C GLY A 50 6.27 -0.93 3.06
N ASP A 51 6.49 -1.59 4.19
CA ASP A 51 7.77 -1.62 4.88
C ASP A 51 8.89 -2.22 4.00
N GLY A 52 8.55 -3.16 3.10
CA GLY A 52 9.49 -3.72 2.11
C GLY A 52 10.01 -2.73 1.08
N PHE A 53 9.42 -1.53 0.99
CA PHE A 53 9.83 -0.46 0.09
C PHE A 53 10.64 0.64 0.76
N ALA A 54 10.90 0.56 2.07
CA ALA A 54 11.75 1.54 2.76
C ALA A 54 13.15 1.63 2.10
N PRO A 55 13.73 2.83 1.95
CA PRO A 55 13.28 4.13 2.47
C PRO A 55 12.18 4.83 1.64
N ARG A 56 11.68 4.19 0.59
CA ARG A 56 10.78 4.80 -0.42
C ARG A 56 9.32 4.53 -0.11
N LEU A 57 9.00 4.84 1.12
CA LEU A 57 7.69 4.71 1.73
C LEU A 57 7.31 6.06 2.31
N ILE A 58 6.14 6.55 1.92
CA ILE A 58 5.48 7.69 2.55
C ILE A 58 4.26 7.15 3.28
N ARG A 59 4.20 7.30 4.60
CA ARG A 59 3.07 6.81 5.41
C ARG A 59 2.26 7.99 5.92
N ILE A 60 1.03 8.12 5.44
CA ILE A 60 0.05 9.11 5.89
C ILE A 60 -0.89 8.45 6.89
N ASN A 61 -0.71 8.77 8.17
CA ASN A 61 -1.60 8.30 9.21
C ASN A 61 -1.59 9.27 10.39
N LEU A 62 -2.77 9.74 10.80
CA LEU A 62 -2.90 10.71 11.88
C LEU A 62 -2.32 10.22 13.23
N ARG A 63 -2.35 8.91 13.49
CA ARG A 63 -2.00 8.34 14.80
C ARG A 63 -0.77 7.45 14.75
N GLU A 64 -0.54 6.77 13.63
CA GLU A 64 0.49 5.73 13.50
C GLU A 64 1.38 5.95 12.26
N PRO A 65 2.00 7.13 12.05
CA PRO A 65 2.73 7.45 10.82
C PRO A 65 4.11 6.78 10.72
N THR A 66 4.58 6.13 11.79
CA THR A 66 5.94 5.58 11.88
C THR A 66 6.27 4.62 10.76
N THR A 67 7.45 4.76 10.16
CA THR A 67 7.99 3.93 9.07
C THR A 67 9.28 3.21 9.49
N PRO A 68 9.71 2.16 8.77
CA PRO A 68 11.08 1.65 8.88
C PRO A 68 12.09 2.73 8.48
N GLN A 69 13.36 2.51 8.81
CA GLN A 69 14.41 3.54 8.68
C GLN A 69 14.44 4.18 7.28
N GLY A 70 14.34 5.51 7.26
CA GLY A 70 14.48 6.34 6.05
C GLY A 70 13.18 6.62 5.28
N GLY A 71 12.03 6.10 5.73
CA GLY A 71 10.72 6.50 5.21
C GLY A 71 10.29 7.92 5.62
N ILE A 72 9.26 8.42 4.96
CA ILE A 72 8.62 9.71 5.28
C ILE A 72 7.35 9.46 6.09
N GLU A 73 7.27 10.10 7.25
CA GLU A 73 6.18 9.95 8.22
C GLU A 73 5.30 11.19 8.20
N LEU A 74 4.05 11.04 7.75
CA LEU A 74 3.07 12.14 7.68
C LEU A 74 1.95 11.90 8.69
N GLY A 75 2.10 12.50 9.87
CA GLY A 75 1.16 12.47 11.00
C GLY A 75 -0.12 13.27 10.79
N MET A 76 -0.86 13.01 9.70
CA MET A 76 -2.02 13.80 9.29
C MET A 76 -3.12 12.95 8.65
N THR A 77 -4.24 13.58 8.31
CA THR A 77 -5.33 12.94 7.55
C THR A 77 -4.90 12.66 6.11
N GLY A 78 -5.56 11.70 5.46
CA GLY A 78 -5.24 11.30 4.09
C GLY A 78 -5.24 12.47 3.10
N MET A 79 -6.26 13.35 3.17
CA MET A 79 -6.35 14.50 2.27
C MET A 79 -5.21 15.49 2.49
N ASN A 80 -4.96 15.90 3.73
CA ASN A 80 -3.88 16.84 4.04
C ASN A 80 -2.52 16.28 3.61
N GLY A 81 -2.28 14.97 3.78
CA GLY A 81 -1.05 14.33 3.34
C GLY A 81 -0.86 14.36 1.82
N LEU A 82 -1.94 14.15 1.06
CA LEU A 82 -1.91 14.26 -0.40
C LEU A 82 -1.70 15.70 -0.85
N ASP A 83 -2.31 16.67 -0.19
CA ASP A 83 -2.13 18.10 -0.48
C ASP A 83 -0.67 18.54 -0.28
N GLU A 84 -0.02 18.10 0.81
CA GLU A 84 1.39 18.41 1.07
C GLU A 84 2.33 17.74 0.07
N ILE A 85 2.07 16.48 -0.33
CA ILE A 85 2.83 15.81 -1.40
C ILE A 85 2.66 16.58 -2.72
N TRP A 86 1.43 17.00 -3.04
CA TRP A 86 1.15 17.75 -4.26
C TRP A 86 1.92 19.08 -4.28
N ARG A 87 1.90 19.84 -3.17
CA ARG A 87 2.66 21.08 -3.03
C ARG A 87 4.15 20.85 -3.26
N ALA A 88 4.73 19.84 -2.60
CA ALA A 88 6.15 19.51 -2.74
C ALA A 88 6.57 19.08 -4.16
N LEU A 89 5.63 18.63 -5.00
CA LEU A 89 5.89 18.25 -6.39
C LEU A 89 5.69 19.41 -7.39
N CYS A 90 4.96 20.45 -6.99
CA CYS A 90 4.63 21.59 -7.84
C CYS A 90 5.51 22.82 -7.60
N GLU A 91 6.27 22.84 -6.50
CA GLU A 91 7.31 23.83 -6.18
C GLU A 91 8.68 23.37 -6.70
#